data_AF-A0A366CW76-F1
#
_entry.id   AF-A0A366CW76-F1
#
_cell.length_a   1.000
_cell.length_b   1.000
_cell.length_c   1.000
_cell.angle_alpha   90.00
_cell.angle_beta   90.00
_cell.angle_gamma   90.00
#
_symmetry.space_group_name_H-M   'P 1'
#
loop_
_entity.id
_entity.type
_entity.pdbx_description
1 polymer ?
#
loop_
_entity_poly.entity_id
_entity_poly.type
_entity_poly.pdbx_seq_one_letter_code
_entity_poly.pdbx_strand_id
1 'polypeptide(L)'
;MPEIPPARITIDRYTASCLPEDHPEHRHFSILVMRRRRRDTTGYAVTDGTWWYGDTDGPAHTEPVLLAESTALTIAQARAPRVQVNGFTVADVLGGGNA
;
A
#
# COMPACT_ATOMS: atom_id res chain seq x y z
N MET A 1 43.19 -3.96 -5.16
CA MET A 1 41.82 -4.45 -4.94
C MET A 1 40.88 -3.57 -5.74
N PRO A 2 40.04 -4.12 -6.64
CA PRO A 2 38.99 -3.32 -7.27
C PRO A 2 38.00 -2.84 -6.21
N GLU A 3 37.66 -1.56 -6.24
CA GLU A 3 36.72 -0.92 -5.33
C GLU A 3 35.31 -1.44 -5.63
N ILE A 4 34.66 -2.07 -4.64
CA ILE A 4 33.29 -2.55 -4.78
C ILE A 4 32.37 -1.32 -4.76
N PRO A 5 31.57 -1.07 -5.81
CA PRO A 5 30.69 0.08 -5.83
C PRO A 5 29.65 -0.02 -4.69
N PRO A 6 29.25 1.10 -4.09
CA PRO A 6 28.30 1.10 -2.98
C PRO A 6 26.97 0.46 -3.42
N ALA A 7 26.45 -0.45 -2.60
CA ALA A 7 25.16 -1.08 -2.85
C ALA A 7 24.06 -0.01 -2.89
N ARG A 8 23.38 0.13 -4.04
CA ARG A 8 22.21 1.02 -4.17
C ARG A 8 20.97 0.25 -3.74
N ILE A 9 20.59 0.40 -2.47
CA ILE A 9 19.32 -0.12 -1.94
C ILE A 9 18.20 0.82 -2.39
N THR A 10 17.21 0.30 -3.12
CA THR A 10 16.00 1.05 -3.53
C THR A 10 14.80 0.35 -2.92
N ILE A 11 13.95 1.10 -2.22
CA ILE A 11 12.71 0.54 -1.64
C ILE A 11 11.66 0.53 -2.74
N ASP A 12 11.45 -0.64 -3.37
CA ASP A 12 10.51 -0.77 -4.48
C ASP A 12 9.06 -1.03 -4.02
N ARG A 13 8.86 -1.36 -2.73
CA ARG A 13 7.56 -1.67 -2.14
C ARG A 13 7.47 -1.16 -0.70
N TYR A 14 6.42 -0.41 -0.42
CA TYR A 14 6.00 -0.06 0.93
C TYR A 14 4.68 -0.75 1.23
N THR A 15 4.50 -1.15 2.49
CA THR A 15 3.25 -1.73 2.99
C THR A 15 2.78 -0.89 4.18
N ALA A 16 1.58 -0.32 4.09
CA ALA A 16 0.91 0.31 5.23
C ALA A 16 -0.08 -0.70 5.81
N SER A 17 0.14 -1.12 7.06
CA SER A 17 -0.78 -1.97 7.83
C SER A 17 -1.52 -1.11 8.84
N CYS A 18 -2.79 -1.43 9.08
CA CYS A 18 -3.60 -0.78 10.10
C CYS A 18 -3.81 -1.63 11.36
N LEU A 19 -3.16 -2.79 11.43
CA LEU A 19 -3.14 -3.60 12.64
C LEU A 19 -1.98 -3.16 13.55
N PRO A 20 -2.12 -3.28 14.88
CA PRO A 20 -1.01 -3.13 15.82
C PRO A 20 0.17 -4.03 15.43
N GLU A 21 1.38 -3.56 15.70
CA GLU A 21 2.64 -4.25 15.35
C GLU A 21 2.70 -5.69 15.89
N ASP A 22 1.96 -5.96 16.97
CA ASP A 22 1.94 -7.22 17.71
C ASP A 22 1.11 -8.33 17.06
N HIS A 23 0.42 -8.04 15.94
CA HIS A 23 -0.50 -8.97 15.25
C HIS A 23 -0.17 -9.18 13.76
N PRO A 24 1.06 -9.63 13.42
CA PRO A 24 1.49 -9.81 12.03
C PRO A 24 0.75 -10.94 11.28
N GLU A 25 0.08 -11.86 11.98
CA GLU A 25 -0.59 -13.05 11.41
C GLU A 25 -2.03 -12.82 10.92
N HIS A 26 -2.66 -11.68 11.26
CA HIS A 26 -4.04 -11.40 10.86
C HIS A 26 -4.13 -11.03 9.37
N ARG A 27 -5.21 -11.44 8.69
CA ARG A 27 -5.49 -11.12 7.27
C ARG A 27 -5.23 -9.64 7.01
N HIS A 28 -4.13 -9.37 6.32
CA HIS A 28 -3.51 -8.05 6.30
C HIS A 28 -4.45 -7.00 5.72
N PHE A 29 -4.88 -6.05 6.55
CA PHE A 29 -5.40 -4.76 6.09
C PHE A 29 -4.23 -3.92 5.57
N SER A 30 -3.70 -4.35 4.43
CA SER A 30 -2.49 -3.78 3.85
C SER A 30 -2.79 -3.00 2.58
N ILE A 31 -2.30 -1.77 2.51
CA ILE A 31 -2.12 -1.06 1.25
C ILE A 31 -0.66 -1.19 0.83
N LEU A 32 -0.45 -1.49 -0.45
CA LEU A 32 0.84 -1.56 -1.10
C LEU A 32 1.09 -0.31 -1.91
N VAL A 33 2.26 0.30 -1.73
CA VAL A 33 2.81 1.29 -2.64
C VAL A 33 3.96 0.65 -3.38
N MET A 34 3.84 0.53 -4.70
CA MET A 34 4.84 -0.14 -5.52
C MET A 34 5.38 0.78 -6.58
N ARG A 35 6.70 0.80 -6.73
CA ARG A 35 7.34 1.47 -7.86
C ARG A 35 6.97 0.75 -9.16
N ARG A 36 6.50 1.50 -10.14
CA ARG A 36 6.09 0.99 -11.45
C ARG A 36 6.63 1.85 -12.58
N ARG A 37 6.92 1.18 -13.69
CA ARG A 37 7.35 1.83 -14.93
C ARG A 37 6.38 1.46 -16.04
N ARG A 38 5.82 2.47 -16.71
CA ARG A 38 4.98 2.31 -17.89
C ARG A 38 5.60 3.11 -19.02
N ARG A 39 6.14 2.40 -20.01
CA ARG A 39 6.92 2.98 -21.13
C ARG A 39 8.10 3.84 -20.62
N ASP A 40 8.04 5.14 -20.87
CA ASP A 40 9.00 6.17 -20.50
C ASP A 40 8.74 6.79 -19.11
N THR A 41 7.59 6.50 -18.51
CA THR A 41 7.19 7.09 -17.22
C THR A 41 7.45 6.12 -16.07
N THR A 42 8.11 6.60 -15.01
CA THR A 42 8.29 5.86 -13.75
C THR A 42 7.57 6.61 -12.64
N GLY A 43 6.84 5.88 -11.80
CA GLY A 43 6.15 6.43 -10.65
C GLY A 43 5.82 5.35 -9.64
N TYR A 44 4.92 5.66 -8.72
CA TYR A 44 4.42 4.73 -7.72
C TYR A 44 2.93 4.52 -7.90
N ALA A 45 2.46 3.30 -7.63
CA ALA A 45 1.05 2.94 -7.67
C ALA A 45 0.61 2.40 -6.32
N VAL A 46 -0.62 2.72 -5.93
CA VAL A 46 -1.21 2.35 -4.63
C VAL A 46 -2.31 1.31 -4.84
N THR A 47 -2.30 0.21 -4.08
CA THR A 47 -3.28 -0.88 -4.22
C THR A 47 -3.54 -1.63 -2.92
N ASP A 48 -4.75 -2.14 -2.72
CA ASP A 48 -5.10 -3.11 -1.67
C ASP A 48 -4.95 -4.58 -2.13
N GLY A 49 -4.44 -4.79 -3.36
CA GLY A 49 -4.35 -6.09 -4.02
C GLY A 49 -5.55 -6.43 -4.92
N THR A 50 -6.66 -5.71 -4.81
CA THR A 50 -7.85 -5.86 -5.67
C THR A 50 -8.03 -4.65 -6.58
N TRP A 51 -7.86 -3.46 -6.03
CA TRP A 51 -8.12 -2.18 -6.66
C TRP A 51 -6.90 -1.26 -6.62
N TRP A 52 -6.87 -0.28 -7.53
CA TRP A 52 -5.84 0.75 -7.59
C TRP A 52 -6.42 2.10 -7.20
N TYR A 53 -5.65 2.89 -6.45
CA TYR A 53 -6.09 4.20 -5.93
C TYR A 53 -5.25 5.33 -6.52
N GLY A 54 -5.93 6.33 -7.11
CA GLY A 54 -5.32 7.56 -7.59
C GLY A 54 -5.47 8.75 -6.65
N ASP A 55 -6.31 8.64 -5.61
CA ASP A 55 -6.72 9.73 -4.73
C ASP A 55 -7.11 9.18 -3.33
N THR A 56 -7.04 10.04 -2.30
CA THR A 56 -7.44 9.72 -0.92
C THR A 56 -8.93 9.41 -0.78
N ASP A 57 -9.80 10.07 -1.57
CA ASP A 57 -11.26 9.96 -1.47
C ASP A 57 -11.94 9.67 -2.82
N GLY A 58 -11.19 9.69 -3.93
CA GLY A 58 -11.71 9.36 -5.27
C GLY A 58 -12.14 7.89 -5.47
N PRO A 59 -12.66 7.55 -6.65
CA PRO A 59 -13.01 6.17 -6.98
C PRO A 59 -11.77 5.27 -7.09
N ALA A 60 -11.99 3.97 -6.88
CA ALA A 60 -11.03 2.93 -7.21
C ALA A 60 -10.96 2.67 -8.71
N HIS A 61 -9.81 2.18 -9.19
CA HIS A 61 -9.54 1.87 -10.58
C HIS A 61 -9.16 0.39 -10.75
N THR A 62 -9.47 -0.18 -11.93
CA THR A 62 -9.02 -1.54 -12.33
C THR A 62 -7.57 -1.54 -12.80
N GLU A 63 -7.07 -0.39 -13.24
CA GLU A 63 -5.71 -0.23 -13.77
C GLU A 63 -4.86 0.67 -12.86
N PRO A 64 -3.53 0.47 -12.84
CA PRO A 64 -2.63 1.24 -11.98
C PRO A 64 -2.53 2.71 -12.42
N VAL A 65 -2.66 3.61 -11.45
CA VAL A 65 -2.39 5.03 -11.61
C VAL A 65 -0.95 5.31 -11.16
N LEU A 66 -0.14 5.91 -12.03
CA LEU A 66 1.23 6.31 -11.69
C LEU A 66 1.22 7.69 -11.04
N LEU A 67 1.84 7.77 -9.86
CA LEU A 67 1.89 8.94 -9.01
C LEU A 67 3.32 9.26 -8.60
N ALA A 68 3.55 10.48 -8.12
CA ALA A 68 4.74 10.80 -7.37
C ALA A 68 4.78 10.00 -6.05
N GLU A 69 5.98 9.71 -5.55
CA GLU A 69 6.17 8.89 -4.34
C GLU A 69 5.42 9.44 -3.13
N SER A 70 5.59 10.74 -2.84
CA SER A 70 4.95 11.40 -1.71
C SER A 70 3.42 11.31 -1.78
N THR A 71 2.85 11.56 -2.96
CA THR A 71 1.41 11.43 -3.20
C THR A 71 0.93 10.00 -2.96
N ALA A 72 1.66 9.00 -3.46
CA ALA A 72 1.32 7.60 -3.29
C ALA A 72 1.36 7.19 -1.80
N LEU A 73 2.34 7.67 -1.03
CA LEU A 73 2.41 7.44 0.41
C LEU A 73 1.25 8.10 1.18
N THR A 74 0.90 9.34 0.84
CA THR A 74 -0.26 10.03 1.45
C THR A 74 -1.57 9.29 1.17
N ILE A 75 -1.79 8.85 -0.07
CA ILE A 75 -2.98 8.06 -0.43
C ILE A 75 -2.99 6.74 0.33
N ALA A 76 -1.85 6.05 0.42
CA ALA A 76 -1.76 4.79 1.14
C ALA A 76 -2.10 4.94 2.62
N GLN A 77 -1.58 5.97 3.28
CA GLN A 77 -1.90 6.26 4.69
C GLN A 77 -3.39 6.57 4.90
N ALA A 78 -4.01 7.34 4.00
CA ALA A 78 -5.43 7.66 4.09
C ALA A 78 -6.35 6.46 3.80
N ARG A 79 -5.95 5.59 2.87
CA ARG A 79 -6.75 4.44 2.43
C ARG A 79 -6.60 3.23 3.34
N ALA A 80 -5.42 2.99 3.91
CA ALA A 80 -5.14 1.81 4.72
C ALA A 80 -6.21 1.52 5.80
N PRO A 81 -6.67 2.48 6.61
CA PRO A 81 -7.67 2.20 7.66
C PRO A 81 -9.06 1.90 7.11
N ARG A 82 -9.31 2.18 5.83
CA ARG A 82 -10.58 1.99 5.13
C ARG A 82 -10.61 0.70 4.31
N VAL A 83 -9.49 -0.01 4.19
CA VAL A 83 -9.44 -1.29 3.48
C VAL A 83 -10.38 -2.26 4.18
N GLN A 84 -11.19 -2.94 3.38
CA GLN A 84 -12.04 -4.01 3.86
C GLN A 84 -11.51 -5.34 3.38
N VAL A 85 -11.46 -6.31 4.29
CA VAL A 85 -11.08 -7.69 3.96
C VAL A 85 -12.25 -8.59 4.29
N ASN A 86 -12.90 -9.14 3.26
CA ASN A 86 -14.15 -9.91 3.37
C ASN A 86 -15.29 -9.16 4.06
N GLY A 87 -15.43 -7.86 3.80
CA GLY A 87 -16.50 -7.02 4.36
C GLY A 87 -16.24 -6.50 5.77
N PHE A 88 -15.13 -6.90 6.41
CA PHE A 88 -14.71 -6.37 7.71
C PHE A 88 -13.71 -5.24 7.52
N THR A 89 -13.79 -4.23 8.37
CA THR A 89 -12.79 -3.16 8.54
C THR A 89 -11.79 -3.51 9.65
N VAL A 90 -10.73 -2.72 9.75
CA VAL A 90 -9.77 -2.79 10.86
C VAL A 90 -10.50 -2.58 12.21
N ALA A 91 -11.44 -1.64 12.26
CA ALA A 91 -12.20 -1.37 13.47
C ALA A 91 -13.07 -2.57 13.88
N ASP A 92 -13.66 -3.29 12.93
CA ASP A 92 -14.42 -4.51 13.22
C ASP A 92 -13.51 -5.60 13.82
N VAL A 93 -12.29 -5.74 13.30
CA VAL A 93 -11.34 -6.75 13.77
C VAL A 93 -10.73 -6.40 15.13
N LEU A 94 -10.44 -5.12 15.40
CA LEU A 94 -9.91 -4.66 16.69
C LEU A 94 -11.01 -4.53 17.76
N GLY A 95 -12.25 -4.26 17.35
CA GLY A 95 -13.39 -4.03 18.23
C GLY A 95 -14.03 -5.31 18.77
N GLY A 96 -13.80 -6.48 18.15
CA GLY A 96 -14.28 -7.73 18.72
C GLY A 96 -14.25 -8.94 17.79
N GLY A 97 -13.59 -9.99 18.26
CA GLY A 97 -14.23 -11.30 18.20
C GLY A 97 -15.56 -11.22 18.96
N ASN A 98 -16.67 -11.30 18.23
CA ASN A 98 -17.97 -11.78 18.68
C ASN A 98 -18.90 -11.85 17.47
N ALA A 99 -18.82 -12.96 16.74
CA ALA A 99 -19.90 -13.55 15.99
C ALA A 99 -19.94 -15.04 16.32
#